data_AF-A0A4Y9L008-F1
#
_entry.id   AF-A0A4Y9L008-F1
#
_cell.length_a   1.000
_cell.length_b   1.000
_cell.length_c   1.000
_cell.angle_alpha   90.00
_cell.angle_beta   90.00
_cell.angle_gamma   90.00
#
_symmetry.space_group_name_H-M   'P 1'
#
loop_
_entity.id
_entity.type
_entity.pdbx_description
1 polymer ?
#
loop_
_entity_poly.entity_id
_entity_poly.type
_entity_poly.pdbx_seq_one_letter_code
_entity_poly.pdbx_strand_id
1 'polypeptide(L)' 'MSAAPENSFHVSDLDLAADQAVAACGGDARETVKALLVANDFLEQQLDELRAKVSTGYARGRLPPSRERKDEADG' A
#
# COMPACT_ATOMS: atom_id res chain seq x y z
N MET A 1 -7.04 -11.52 13.87
CA MET A 1 -5.67 -11.01 14.04
C MET A 1 -5.17 -10.61 12.67
N SER A 2 -5.08 -9.31 12.37
CA SER A 2 -4.55 -8.83 11.09
C SER A 2 -3.19 -8.22 11.38
N ALA A 3 -2.12 -8.98 11.17
CA ALA A 3 -0.80 -8.39 11.10
C ALA A 3 -0.78 -7.51 9.85
N ALA A 4 -0.71 -6.19 10.03
CA ALA A 4 -0.18 -5.33 8.99
C ALA A 4 1.20 -5.91 8.59
N PRO A 5 1.61 -5.85 7.31
CA PRO A 5 2.96 -6.24 6.97
C PRO A 5 3.90 -5.36 7.79
N GLU A 6 4.55 -5.94 8.80
CA GLU A 6 5.61 -5.26 9.52
C GLU A 6 6.74 -5.13 8.51
N ASN A 7 6.83 -3.95 7.93
CA ASN A 7 7.82 -3.58 6.94
C ASN A 7 9.15 -3.33 7.67
N SER A 8 9.69 -4.39 8.27
CA SER A 8 10.94 -4.38 9.02
C SER A 8 12.11 -4.44 8.05
N PHE A 9 12.34 -3.36 7.32
CA PHE A 9 13.59 -3.21 6.57
C PHE A 9 14.73 -3.02 7.57
N HIS A 10 15.72 -3.91 7.53
CA HIS A 10 16.95 -3.70 8.28
C HIS A 10 17.78 -2.60 7.60
N VAL A 11 18.60 -1.89 8.35
CA VAL A 11 19.48 -0.82 7.81
C VAL A 11 20.34 -1.33 6.65
N SER A 12 20.83 -2.56 6.74
CA SER A 12 21.58 -3.24 5.66
C SER A 12 20.78 -3.42 4.37
N ASP A 13 19.47 -3.64 4.47
CA ASP A 13 18.60 -3.82 3.31
C ASP A 13 18.37 -2.47 2.61
N LEU A 14 18.30 -1.40 3.40
CA LEU A 14 18.17 -0.03 2.90
C LEU A 14 19.45 0.43 2.20
N ASP A 15 20.62 0.16 2.77
CA ASP A 15 21.90 0.51 2.15
C ASP A 15 22.08 -0.20 0.80
N LEU A 16 21.77 -1.50 0.74
CA LEU A 16 21.81 -2.27 -0.51
C LEU A 16 20.82 -1.73 -1.55
N ALA A 17 19.59 -1.40 -1.15
CA ALA A 17 18.60 -0.83 -2.04
C ALA A 17 19.00 0.56 -2.55
N ALA A 18 19.63 1.37 -1.70
CA ALA A 18 20.16 2.68 -2.08
C ALA A 18 21.28 2.54 -3.13
N ASP A 19 22.23 1.64 -2.93
CA ASP A 19 23.30 1.37 -3.88
C ASP A 19 22.75 0.90 -5.23
N GLN A 20 21.73 0.05 -5.23
CA GLN A 20 21.04 -0.40 -6.45
C GLN A 20 20.35 0.75 -7.18
N ALA A 21 19.65 1.63 -6.45
CA ALA A 21 18.98 2.79 -7.03
C ALA A 21 19.97 3.77 -7.64
N VAL A 22 21.10 4.01 -6.97
CA VAL A 22 22.18 4.86 -7.46
C VAL A 22 22.82 4.26 -8.72
N ALA A 23 23.10 2.96 -8.72
CA ALA A 23 23.62 2.26 -9.89
C ALA A 23 22.66 2.34 -11.10
N ALA A 24 21.35 2.21 -10.87
CA ALA A 24 20.33 2.35 -11.91
C ALA A 24 20.26 3.76 -12.51
N CYS A 25 20.65 4.78 -11.74
CA CYS A 25 20.73 6.18 -12.19
C CYS A 25 22.13 6.58 -12.69
N GLY A 26 22.99 5.62 -13.02
CA GLY A 26 24.32 5.88 -13.56
C GLY A 26 25.34 6.41 -12.53
N GLY A 27 25.07 6.21 -11.25
CA GLY A 27 25.95 6.65 -10.16
C GLY A 27 25.70 8.07 -9.66
N ASP A 28 24.72 8.79 -10.22
CA ASP A 28 24.41 10.15 -9.79
C ASP A 28 23.35 10.16 -8.68
N ALA A 29 23.77 10.51 -7.48
CA ALA A 29 22.91 10.58 -6.30
C ALA A 29 21.80 11.64 -6.45
N ARG A 30 22.05 12.78 -7.11
CA ARG A 30 21.05 13.83 -7.29
C ARG A 30 19.95 13.36 -8.24
N GLU A 31 20.33 12.65 -9.29
CA GLU A 31 19.43 12.10 -10.30
C GLU A 31 18.61 10.97 -9.69
N THR A 32 19.23 10.15 -8.83
CA THR A 32 18.56 9.12 -8.03
C THR A 32 17.49 9.73 -7.12
N VAL A 33 17.81 10.80 -6.39
CA VAL A 33 16.83 11.48 -5.51
C VAL A 33 15.66 12.05 -6.32
N LYS A 34 15.91 12.66 -7.48
CA LYS A 34 14.83 13.13 -8.37
C LYS A 34 13.93 11.97 -8.82
N ALA A 35 14.52 10.85 -9.22
CA ALA A 35 13.77 9.67 -9.65
C ALA A 35 12.92 9.08 -8.51
N LEU A 36 13.47 9.02 -7.29
CA LEU A 36 12.75 8.55 -6.11
C LEU A 36 11.58 9.47 -5.73
N LEU A 37 11.75 10.80 -5.85
CA LEU A 37 10.65 11.75 -5.62
C LEU A 37 9.50 11.56 -6.61
N VAL A 38 9.81 11.39 -7.90
CA VAL A 38 8.80 11.11 -8.93
C VAL A 38 8.11 9.76 -8.68
N ALA A 39 8.88 8.73 -8.32
CA ALA A 39 8.31 7.42 -7.99
C ALA A 39 7.40 7.47 -6.76
N ASN A 40 7.76 8.27 -5.74
CA ASN A 40 6.94 8.45 -4.55
C ASN A 40 5.61 9.16 -4.87
N ASP A 41 5.64 10.28 -5.59
CA ASP A 41 4.43 10.98 -6.05
C ASP A 41 3.49 10.05 -6.83
N PHE A 42 4.04 9.21 -7.70
CA PHE A 42 3.26 8.20 -8.43
C PHE A 42 2.61 7.14 -7.52
N LEU A 43 3.30 6.69 -6.48
CA LEU A 43 2.75 5.73 -5.51
C LEU A 43 1.67 6.38 -4.62
N GLU A 44 1.87 7.63 -4.22
CA GLU A 44 0.88 8.40 -3.45
C GLU A 44 -0.42 8.57 -4.26
N GLN A 45 -0.31 8.92 -5.54
CA GLN A 45 -1.47 9.02 -6.44
C GLN A 45 -2.22 7.69 -6.58
N GLN A 46 -1.50 6.57 -6.75
CA GLN A 46 -2.12 5.24 -6.80
C GLN A 46 -2.84 4.86 -5.50
N LEU A 47 -2.27 5.23 -4.34
CA LEU A 47 -2.91 4.99 -3.06
C LEU A 47 -4.21 5.78 -2.93
N ASP A 48 -4.22 7.04 -3.38
CA ASP A 48 -5.41 7.88 -3.34
C ASP A 48 -6.50 7.39 -4.29
N GLU A 49 -6.12 6.96 -5.50
CA GLU A 49 -7.04 6.29 -6.41
C GLU A 49 -7.66 5.03 -5.80
N LEU A 50 -6.84 4.20 -5.15
CA LEU A 50 -7.31 2.98 -4.51
C LEU A 50 -8.27 3.30 -3.37
N ARG A 51 -7.93 4.27 -2.51
CA ARG A 51 -8.79 4.73 -1.41
C ARG A 51 -10.14 5.24 -1.92
N ALA A 52 -10.17 5.94 -3.05
CA ALA A 52 -11.41 6.43 -3.65
C ALA A 52 -12.29 5.29 -4.19
N LYS A 53 -11.71 4.19 -4.65
CA LYS A 53 -12.41 3.02 -5.20
C LYS A 53 -12.93 2.05 -4.13
N VAL A 54 -12.49 2.18 -2.87
CA VAL A 54 -12.92 1.32 -1.76
C VAL A 54 -14.12 1.95 -1.03
N SER A 55 -15.17 1.16 -0.78
CA SER A 55 -16.34 1.66 -0.02
C SER A 55 -15.94 2.05 1.41
N THR A 56 -16.52 3.12 1.94
CA THR A 56 -16.25 3.60 3.30
C THR A 56 -16.53 2.54 4.38
N GLY A 57 -17.45 1.60 4.11
CA GLY A 57 -17.73 0.44 4.97
C GLY A 57 -16.61 -0.59 4.99
N TYR A 58 -16.05 -0.93 3.82
CA TYR A 58 -14.92 -1.86 3.70
C TYR A 58 -13.64 -1.26 4.29
N ALA A 59 -13.35 0.01 4.01
CA ALA A 59 -12.19 0.70 4.57
C ALA A 59 -12.22 0.79 6.11
N ARG A 60 -13.41 0.86 6.72
CA ARG A 60 -13.61 0.87 8.18
C ARG A 60 -13.71 -0.52 8.81
N GLY A 61 -13.56 -1.59 8.03
CA GLY A 61 -13.72 -2.97 8.51
C GLY A 61 -15.15 -3.31 8.97
N ARG A 62 -16.16 -2.50 8.61
CA ARG A 62 -17.56 -2.79 8.92
C ARG A 62 -18.14 -3.68 7.83
N LEU A 63 -17.80 -4.97 7.87
CA LEU A 63 -18.56 -5.98 7.14
C LEU A 63 -19.95 -6.06 7.80
N PRO A 64 -21.05 -5.96 7.04
CA PRO A 64 -22.38 -6.20 7.61
C PRO A 64 -22.42 -7.64 8.15
N PRO A 65 -23.00 -7.87 9.34
CA PRO A 65 -23.22 -9.24 9.79
C PRO A 65 -24.02 -9.97 8.70
N SER A 66 -23.56 -11.17 8.34
CA SER A 66 -24.24 -12.05 7.41
C SER A 66 -25.72 -12.05 7.79
N ARG A 67 -26.59 -11.50 6.93
CA ARG A 67 -28.03 -11.61 7.14
C ARG A 67 -28.33 -13.10 7.06
N GLU A 68 -28.45 -13.72 8.22
CA GLU A 68 -29.03 -15.04 8.38
C GLU A 68 -30.42 -14.91 7.76
N ARG A 69 -30.56 -15.47 6.56
CA ARG A 69 -31.83 -15.49 5.84
C ARG A 69 -32.72 -16.38 6.70
N LYS A 70 -33.44 -15.78 7.64
CA LYS A 70 -34.60 -16.40 8.27
C LYS A 70 -35.61 -16.51 7.14
N ASP A 71 -35.52 -17.62 6.42
CA ASP A 71 -36.57 -18.06 5.53
C ASP A 71 -37.80 -18.22 6.42
N GLU A 72 -38.68 -17.25 6.22
CA GLU A 72 -40.00 -17.09 6.81
C GLU A 72 -40.83 -18.29 6.35
N ALA A 73 -40.81 -19.36 7.14
CA ALA A 73 -41.83 -20.38 7.11
C ALA A 73 -42.96 -19.92 8.04
N ASP A 74 -43.88 -19.13 7.49
CA ASP A 74 -45.22 -18.95 8.07
C ASP A 74 -46.25 -18.88 6.94
N GLY A 75 -47.24 -19.78 7.00
CA GLY A 75 -48.36 -19.92 6.05
C GLY A 75 -48.63 -21.34 5.60
#